data_AF-A0A3G8YDK1-F1
#
_entry.id   AF-A0A3G8YDK1-F1
#
_cell.length_a   1.000
_cell.length_b   1.000
_cell.length_c   1.000
_cell.angle_alpha   90.00
_cell.angle_beta   90.00
_cell.angle_gamma   90.00
#
_symmetry.space_group_name_H-M   'P 1'
#
loop_
_entity.id
_entity.type
_entity.pdbx_description
1 polymer ?
#
loop_
_entity_poly.entity_id
_entity_poly.type
_entity_poly.pdbx_seq_one_letter_code
_entity_poly.pdbx_strand_id
1 'polypeptide(L)'
;MKNLIFSAVFLLSASSTFQAQLAVTSIQNNQTELVVNDSIHLKRGSQIQIYLPAGKDFVFVKQKKSGLNAKLLGRLADVAGTGAAAVGIGSGNVKTLSGAIKVMNTARAVQYGSDALDKIQGLPISNDAKKIAGTKMEIIDWEFTDDGYVLTAKSDKKKYEIYLQEAAIAGEVKL
;
A
#
# COMPACT_ATOMS: atom_id res chain seq x y z
N MET A 1 -53.03 -38.98 2.03
CA MET A 1 -53.01 -37.56 2.47
C MET A 1 -51.55 -37.11 2.54
N LYS A 2 -51.31 -35.84 2.19
CA LYS A 2 -50.06 -35.27 1.65
C LYS A 2 -48.85 -35.32 2.60
N ASN A 3 -47.70 -35.79 2.10
CA ASN A 3 -46.41 -35.64 2.76
C ASN A 3 -45.84 -34.25 2.45
N LEU A 4 -45.64 -33.43 3.48
CA LEU A 4 -45.04 -32.10 3.37
C LEU A 4 -43.51 -32.23 3.34
N ILE A 5 -42.90 -31.80 2.24
CA ILE A 5 -41.45 -31.67 2.11
C ILE A 5 -41.06 -30.34 2.75
N PHE A 6 -40.33 -30.38 3.86
CA PHE A 6 -39.65 -29.21 4.41
C PHE A 6 -38.38 -28.94 3.61
N SER A 7 -38.47 -28.05 2.62
CA SER A 7 -37.28 -27.48 1.98
C SER A 7 -36.68 -26.42 2.91
N ALA A 8 -35.65 -26.79 3.67
CA ALA A 8 -34.83 -25.84 4.40
C ALA A 8 -33.92 -25.11 3.38
N VAL A 9 -34.30 -23.89 3.01
CA VAL A 9 -33.45 -22.99 2.23
C VAL A 9 -32.37 -22.46 3.18
N PHE A 10 -31.16 -23.02 3.09
CA PHE A 10 -29.98 -22.51 3.78
C PHE A 10 -29.49 -21.26 3.04
N LEU A 11 -29.93 -20.07 3.48
CA LEU A 11 -29.36 -18.80 3.04
C LEU A 11 -27.99 -18.63 3.71
N LEU A 12 -26.93 -19.10 3.05
CA LEU A 12 -25.58 -18.63 3.35
C LEU A 12 -25.49 -17.18 2.89
N SER A 13 -25.80 -16.25 3.79
CA SER A 13 -25.43 -14.84 3.62
C SER A 13 -23.91 -14.75 3.75
N ALA A 14 -23.21 -14.82 2.62
CA ALA A 14 -21.81 -14.44 2.54
C ALA A 14 -21.70 -12.94 2.86
N SER A 15 -21.45 -12.62 4.12
CA SER A 15 -21.07 -11.27 4.54
C SER A 15 -19.69 -10.99 3.95
N SER A 16 -19.65 -10.36 2.78
CA SER A 16 -18.46 -9.73 2.25
C SER A 16 -18.07 -8.61 3.21
N THR A 17 -17.14 -8.91 4.11
CA THR A 17 -16.53 -7.89 4.96
C THR A 17 -15.80 -6.92 4.07
N PHE A 18 -16.43 -5.77 3.81
CA PHE A 18 -15.74 -4.58 3.30
C PHE A 18 -14.66 -4.22 4.33
N GLN A 19 -13.44 -4.70 4.14
CA GLN A 19 -12.29 -4.12 4.80
C GLN A 19 -12.05 -2.75 4.17
N ALA A 20 -12.77 -1.75 4.69
CA ALA A 20 -12.41 -0.37 4.46
C ALA A 20 -10.94 -0.23 4.87
N GLN A 21 -10.10 0.21 3.94
CA GLN A 21 -8.73 0.51 4.25
C GLN A 21 -8.71 1.60 5.33
N LEU A 22 -8.13 1.27 6.48
CA LEU A 22 -7.98 2.22 7.58
C LEU A 22 -7.20 3.43 7.05
N ALA A 23 -7.80 4.61 7.14
CA ALA A 23 -7.09 5.83 6.80
C ALA A 23 -5.85 5.92 7.68
N VAL A 24 -4.67 6.09 7.09
CA VAL A 24 -3.46 6.39 7.85
C VAL A 24 -3.71 7.72 8.56
N THR A 25 -3.53 7.77 9.88
CA THR A 25 -3.71 8.94 10.76
C THR A 25 -2.48 9.21 11.61
N SER A 26 -1.67 8.20 11.90
CA SER A 26 -0.39 8.31 12.58
C SER A 26 0.63 7.33 12.01
N ILE A 27 1.89 7.73 11.97
CA ILE A 27 3.02 6.81 11.77
C ILE A 27 4.08 7.12 12.82
N GLN A 28 4.38 6.12 13.64
CA GLN A 28 5.45 6.19 14.65
C GLN A 28 6.65 5.39 14.18
N ASN A 29 7.86 5.93 14.32
CA ASN A 29 9.09 5.18 14.04
C ASN A 29 9.79 4.82 15.34
N ASN A 30 9.78 3.53 15.67
CA ASN A 30 10.42 2.98 16.86
C ASN A 30 11.82 2.41 16.54
N GLN A 31 12.45 2.87 15.45
CA GLN A 31 13.75 2.44 14.88
C GLN A 31 13.77 1.03 14.30
N THR A 32 13.07 0.09 14.93
CA THR A 32 12.97 -1.32 14.51
C THR A 32 11.76 -1.58 13.60
N GLU A 33 10.76 -0.71 13.65
CA GLU A 33 9.53 -0.79 12.87
C GLU A 33 8.87 0.59 12.74
N LEU A 34 8.01 0.71 11.73
CA LEU A 34 7.01 1.77 11.65
C LEU A 34 5.67 1.22 12.17
N VAL A 35 5.07 1.93 13.12
CA VAL A 35 3.74 1.60 13.66
C VAL A 35 2.73 2.59 13.06
N VAL A 36 1.86 2.08 12.20
CA VAL A 36 0.79 2.85 11.55
C VAL A 36 -0.50 2.70 12.35
N ASN A 37 -1.13 3.82 12.69
CA ASN A 37 -2.38 3.88 13.48
C ASN A 37 -2.34 3.06 14.78
N ASP A 38 -1.17 3.00 15.40
CA ASP A 38 -0.93 2.30 16.67
C ASP A 38 -1.16 0.77 16.62
N SER A 39 -1.45 0.19 15.45
CA SER A 39 -1.83 -1.23 15.33
C SER A 39 -1.16 -2.00 14.19
N ILE A 40 -0.68 -1.31 13.15
CA ILE A 40 -0.08 -1.96 11.98
C ILE A 40 1.44 -1.82 12.06
N HIS A 41 2.13 -2.95 12.18
CA HIS A 41 3.57 -3.01 12.39
C HIS A 41 4.29 -3.33 11.08
N LEU A 42 5.04 -2.37 10.55
CA LEU A 42 5.85 -2.51 9.35
C LEU A 42 7.33 -2.62 9.75
N LYS A 43 7.85 -3.86 9.72
CA LYS A 43 9.27 -4.16 10.01
C LYS A 43 9.99 -4.67 8.77
N ARG A 44 11.32 -4.59 8.78
CA ARG A 44 12.15 -5.23 7.74
C ARG A 44 11.85 -6.73 7.68
N GLY A 45 11.76 -7.29 6.47
CA GLY A 45 11.35 -8.68 6.22
C GLY A 45 9.84 -8.92 6.20
N SER A 46 9.00 -7.92 6.58
CA SER A 46 7.54 -8.03 6.43
C SER A 46 7.12 -7.90 4.98
N GLN A 47 5.91 -8.37 4.67
CA GLN A 47 5.32 -8.22 3.35
C GLN A 47 4.31 -7.09 3.33
N ILE A 48 4.35 -6.28 2.28
CA ILE A 48 3.31 -5.32 1.93
C ILE A 48 2.61 -5.80 0.65
N GLN A 49 1.28 -5.75 0.65
CA GLN A 49 0.48 -6.18 -0.49
C GLN A 49 0.29 -5.00 -1.44
N ILE A 50 0.77 -5.12 -2.68
CA ILE A 50 0.43 -4.18 -3.75
C ILE A 50 -0.97 -4.53 -4.23
N TYR A 51 -1.87 -3.53 -4.27
CA TYR A 51 -3.25 -3.72 -4.68
C TYR A 51 -3.40 -3.36 -6.16
N LEU A 52 -4.23 -2.36 -6.48
CA LEU A 52 -4.46 -1.86 -7.83
C LEU A 52 -4.01 -0.41 -7.92
N PRO A 53 -3.52 0.03 -9.09
CA PRO A 53 -3.22 1.44 -9.28
C PRO A 53 -4.50 2.25 -9.15
N ALA A 54 -4.38 3.49 -8.68
CA ALA A 54 -5.52 4.39 -8.56
C ALA A 54 -5.96 5.01 -9.91
N GLY A 55 -5.29 4.64 -11.01
CA GLY A 55 -5.62 4.98 -12.39
C GLY A 55 -5.04 3.95 -13.35
N LYS A 56 -4.49 4.40 -14.48
CA LYS A 56 -3.86 3.50 -15.46
C LYS A 56 -2.56 2.85 -14.93
N ASP A 57 -1.80 3.60 -14.14
CA ASP A 57 -0.48 3.25 -13.62
C ASP A 57 -0.40 3.56 -12.13
N PHE A 58 0.54 2.93 -11.42
CA PHE A 58 0.85 3.26 -10.03
C PHE A 58 1.51 4.63 -9.94
N VAL A 59 0.98 5.47 -9.05
CA VAL A 59 1.49 6.83 -8.81
C VAL A 59 2.47 6.83 -7.64
N PHE A 60 2.23 5.99 -6.63
CA PHE A 60 2.94 5.98 -5.35
C PHE A 60 3.73 4.68 -5.10
N VAL A 61 3.65 3.72 -6.02
CA VAL A 61 4.53 2.55 -6.06
C VAL A 61 5.41 2.62 -7.32
N LYS A 62 6.69 2.94 -7.15
CA LYS A 62 7.62 3.20 -8.27
C LYS A 62 8.78 2.22 -8.27
N GLN A 63 9.12 1.66 -9.43
CA GLN A 63 10.32 0.83 -9.54
C GLN A 63 11.57 1.72 -9.39
N LYS A 64 12.45 1.37 -8.43
CA LYS A 64 13.75 2.03 -8.25
C LYS A 64 14.63 1.66 -9.44
N LYS A 65 14.92 2.63 -10.31
CA LYS A 65 15.81 2.40 -11.46
C LYS A 65 17.23 2.20 -10.95
N SER A 66 17.85 1.08 -11.30
CA SER A 66 19.24 0.79 -10.95
C SER A 66 20.15 1.68 -11.81
N GLY A 67 20.51 2.85 -11.29
CA GLY A 67 21.41 3.79 -11.96
C GLY A 67 22.09 4.71 -10.94
N LEU A 68 23.40 4.51 -10.77
CA LEU A 68 24.41 5.43 -10.22
C LEU A 68 24.30 5.95 -8.77
N ASN A 69 23.13 5.90 -8.12
CA ASN A 69 22.94 6.39 -6.73
C ASN A 69 23.20 5.37 -5.62
N ALA A 70 23.80 4.21 -5.94
CA ALA A 70 24.26 3.24 -4.91
C ALA A 70 25.26 3.85 -3.90
N LYS A 71 25.94 4.96 -4.26
CA LYS A 71 26.78 5.75 -3.34
C LYS A 71 26.01 6.40 -2.18
N LEU A 72 24.69 6.59 -2.29
CA LEU A 72 23.86 7.08 -1.18
C LEU A 72 23.47 5.95 -0.22
N LEU A 73 23.28 4.73 -0.73
CA LEU A 73 23.00 3.55 0.11
C LEU A 73 24.22 3.13 0.95
N GLY A 74 25.43 3.37 0.46
CA GLY A 74 26.67 3.18 1.23
C GLY A 74 26.87 4.19 2.36
N ARG A 75 26.07 5.27 2.43
CA ARG A 75 26.15 6.29 3.50
C ARG A 75 25.14 6.09 4.63
N LEU A 76 24.19 5.16 4.48
CA LEU A 76 23.18 4.87 5.50
C LEU A 76 23.64 3.82 6.52
N ALA A 77 24.79 3.18 6.29
CA ALA A 77 25.43 2.33 7.32
C ALA A 77 25.96 3.15 8.52
N ASP A 78 26.12 4.48 8.38
CA ASP A 78 26.72 5.36 9.41
C ASP A 78 25.75 6.39 10.02
N VAL A 79 24.46 6.38 9.68
CA VAL A 79 23.46 7.28 10.29
C VAL A 79 22.40 6.47 11.03
N ALA A 80 22.85 5.74 12.05
CA ALA A 80 22.03 5.46 13.23
C ALA A 80 22.10 6.67 14.17
N GLY A 81 21.53 7.79 13.74
CA GLY A 81 21.62 9.07 14.44
C GLY A 81 20.23 9.66 14.68
N THR A 82 19.66 9.34 15.84
CA THR A 82 18.74 10.17 16.64
C THR A 82 17.65 10.98 15.92
N GLY A 83 16.41 10.52 16.06
CA GLY A 83 15.22 11.33 15.84
C GLY A 83 13.95 10.50 15.89
N ALA A 84 13.42 10.24 17.08
CA ALA A 84 12.07 9.71 17.24
C ALA A 84 11.07 10.82 16.83
N ALA A 85 10.83 10.93 15.52
CA ALA A 85 9.80 11.81 14.98
C ALA A 85 8.47 11.05 15.03
N ALA A 86 7.62 11.38 16.00
CA ALA A 86 6.20 11.08 15.93
C ALA A 86 5.60 12.04 14.89
N VAL A 87 5.38 11.55 13.68
CA VAL A 87 4.79 12.35 12.62
C VAL A 87 3.28 12.11 12.64
N GLY A 88 2.57 13.04 13.28
CA GLY A 88 1.14 13.22 13.01
C GLY A 88 0.95 13.74 11.59
N ILE A 89 -0.19 13.42 10.95
CA ILE A 89 -0.56 13.99 9.64
C ILE A 89 -0.60 15.52 9.76
N GLY A 90 0.52 16.14 9.39
CA GLY A 90 0.81 17.54 9.64
C GLY A 90 2.21 17.93 9.18
N SER A 91 3.14 16.97 9.07
CA SER A 91 4.48 17.21 8.50
C SER A 91 4.68 16.61 7.10
N GLY A 92 3.68 15.98 6.50
CA GLY A 92 3.71 15.57 5.09
C GLY A 92 3.25 16.72 4.20
N ASN A 93 3.88 16.88 3.04
CA ASN A 93 3.56 17.94 2.08
C ASN A 93 2.05 17.98 1.75
N VAL A 94 1.37 19.06 2.15
CA VAL A 94 -0.08 19.26 1.91
C VAL A 94 -0.45 19.05 0.43
N LYS A 95 0.49 19.32 -0.48
CA LYS A 95 0.32 19.11 -1.93
C LYS A 95 0.31 17.62 -2.32
N THR A 96 1.16 16.78 -1.73
CA THR A 96 1.16 15.34 -2.01
C THR A 96 -0.07 14.66 -1.42
N LEU A 97 -0.45 15.05 -0.19
CA LEU A 97 -1.70 14.60 0.44
C LEU A 97 -2.94 15.00 -0.40
N SER A 98 -3.02 16.26 -0.83
CA SER A 98 -4.10 16.73 -1.72
C SER A 98 -4.11 15.97 -3.06
N GLY A 99 -2.93 15.65 -3.59
CA GLY A 99 -2.76 14.79 -4.77
C GLY A 99 -3.31 13.37 -4.55
N ALA A 100 -2.93 12.73 -3.44
CA ALA A 100 -3.40 11.40 -3.06
C ALA A 100 -4.92 11.38 -2.83
N ILE A 101 -5.49 12.40 -2.18
CA ILE A 101 -6.94 12.54 -2.00
C ILE A 101 -7.66 12.67 -3.35
N LYS A 102 -7.11 13.47 -4.28
CA LYS A 102 -7.67 13.61 -5.62
C LYS A 102 -7.65 12.28 -6.37
N VAL A 103 -6.51 11.59 -6.33
CA VAL A 103 -6.33 10.27 -6.92
C VAL A 103 -7.29 9.25 -6.29
N MET A 104 -7.45 9.23 -4.97
CA MET A 104 -8.44 8.41 -4.26
C MET A 104 -9.87 8.71 -4.73
N ASN A 105 -10.25 9.99 -4.85
CA ASN A 105 -11.58 10.37 -5.32
C ASN A 105 -11.82 9.95 -6.79
N THR A 106 -10.80 10.01 -7.64
CA THR A 106 -10.86 9.47 -9.00
C THR A 106 -10.95 7.94 -9.00
N ALA A 107 -10.18 7.26 -8.15
CA ALA A 107 -10.23 5.81 -8.01
C ALA A 107 -11.58 5.31 -7.46
N ARG A 108 -12.24 6.09 -6.59
CA ARG A 108 -13.63 5.81 -6.16
C ARG A 108 -14.62 5.84 -7.33
N ALA A 109 -14.35 6.59 -8.39
CA ALA A 109 -15.14 6.53 -9.63
C ALA A 109 -14.80 5.28 -10.47
N VAL A 110 -13.61 4.70 -10.30
CA VAL A 110 -13.14 3.46 -10.95
C VAL A 110 -13.00 2.36 -9.89
N GLN A 111 -14.06 2.14 -9.12
CA GLN A 111 -13.96 1.23 -7.98
C GLN A 111 -13.95 -0.22 -8.44
N TYR A 112 -12.80 -0.87 -8.26
CA TYR A 112 -12.62 -2.28 -8.54
C TYR A 112 -13.19 -3.12 -7.38
N GLY A 113 -14.08 -4.07 -7.71
CA GLY A 113 -14.62 -5.02 -6.73
C GLY A 113 -13.56 -5.93 -6.12
N SER A 114 -13.92 -6.70 -5.08
CA SER A 114 -13.03 -7.65 -4.39
C SER A 114 -12.29 -8.60 -5.33
N ASP A 115 -12.95 -8.99 -6.42
CA ASP A 115 -12.48 -10.00 -7.37
C ASP A 115 -11.55 -9.42 -8.44
N ALA A 116 -11.22 -8.13 -8.36
CA ALA A 116 -10.45 -7.45 -9.40
C ALA A 116 -8.99 -7.92 -9.44
N LEU A 117 -8.43 -8.39 -8.32
CA LEU A 117 -7.12 -9.04 -8.32
C LEU A 117 -7.14 -10.36 -9.12
N ASP A 118 -8.25 -11.09 -9.11
CA ASP A 118 -8.38 -12.35 -9.88
C ASP A 118 -8.52 -12.08 -11.39
N LYS A 119 -8.86 -10.84 -11.77
CA LYS A 119 -9.12 -10.42 -13.15
C LYS A 119 -8.16 -9.32 -13.63
N ILE A 120 -6.97 -9.20 -13.03
CA ILE A 120 -5.97 -8.15 -13.35
C ILE A 120 -5.73 -8.01 -14.87
N GLN A 121 -5.70 -9.13 -15.60
CA GLN A 121 -5.46 -9.13 -17.05
C GLN A 121 -6.54 -8.39 -17.85
N GLY A 122 -7.79 -8.41 -17.39
CA GLY A 122 -8.93 -7.72 -18.02
C GLY A 122 -9.09 -6.26 -17.60
N LEU A 123 -8.31 -5.79 -16.62
CA LEU A 123 -8.42 -4.41 -16.14
C LEU A 123 -7.81 -3.42 -17.16
N PRO A 124 -8.40 -2.21 -17.30
CA PRO A 124 -7.90 -1.15 -18.17
C PRO A 124 -6.69 -0.40 -17.56
N ILE A 125 -5.78 -1.14 -16.93
CA ILE A 125 -4.53 -0.63 -16.37
C ILE A 125 -3.36 -1.02 -17.28
N SER A 126 -2.21 -0.36 -17.12
CA SER A 126 -1.04 -0.62 -17.96
C SER A 126 -0.50 -2.03 -17.77
N ASN A 127 0.20 -2.54 -18.78
CA ASN A 127 0.87 -3.84 -18.68
C ASN A 127 1.95 -3.86 -17.58
N ASP A 128 2.55 -2.72 -17.26
CA ASP A 128 3.53 -2.63 -16.18
C ASP A 128 2.86 -2.64 -14.81
N ALA A 129 1.70 -1.98 -14.67
CA ALA A 129 0.89 -2.08 -13.46
C ALA A 129 0.39 -3.51 -13.24
N LYS A 130 -0.06 -4.21 -14.29
CA LYS A 130 -0.48 -5.63 -14.21
C LYS A 130 0.61 -6.55 -13.67
N LYS A 131 1.89 -6.26 -13.92
CA LYS A 131 3.01 -7.09 -13.46
C LYS A 131 3.21 -7.06 -11.94
N ILE A 132 2.82 -5.96 -11.29
CA ILE A 132 3.06 -5.76 -9.86
C ILE A 132 1.76 -5.70 -9.03
N ALA A 133 0.62 -5.46 -9.67
CA ALA A 133 -0.69 -5.56 -9.03
C ALA A 133 -0.89 -6.95 -8.42
N GLY A 134 -1.39 -7.01 -7.18
CA GLY A 134 -1.60 -8.28 -6.47
C GLY A 134 -0.33 -8.95 -5.94
N THR A 135 0.86 -8.39 -6.17
CA THR A 135 2.12 -8.96 -5.64
C THR A 135 2.35 -8.58 -4.17
N LYS A 136 3.02 -9.46 -3.43
CA LYS A 136 3.55 -9.16 -2.10
C LYS A 136 5.01 -8.78 -2.20
N MET A 137 5.38 -7.62 -1.68
CA MET A 137 6.76 -7.13 -1.69
C MET A 137 7.34 -7.19 -0.28
N GLU A 138 8.58 -7.64 -0.15
CA GLU A 138 9.28 -7.67 1.14
C GLU A 138 9.87 -6.28 1.43
N ILE A 139 9.53 -5.70 2.58
CA ILE A 139 10.09 -4.45 3.07
C ILE A 139 11.55 -4.69 3.45
N ILE A 140 12.48 -3.95 2.85
CA ILE A 140 13.90 -4.07 3.15
C ILE A 140 14.45 -2.83 3.86
N ASP A 141 13.83 -1.67 3.69
CA ASP A 141 14.23 -0.44 4.38
C ASP A 141 13.13 0.63 4.35
N TRP A 142 13.30 1.70 5.12
CA TRP A 142 12.49 2.91 5.02
C TRP A 142 13.29 4.16 5.35
N GLU A 143 12.89 5.28 4.78
CA GLU A 143 13.43 6.59 5.09
C GLU A 143 12.30 7.61 5.31
N PHE A 144 12.59 8.64 6.09
CA PHE A 144 11.70 9.79 6.24
C PHE A 144 12.18 10.92 5.32
N THR A 145 11.28 11.43 4.50
CA THR A 145 11.49 12.52 3.55
C THR A 145 10.57 13.69 3.88
N ASP A 146 10.75 14.82 3.20
CA ASP A 146 9.87 15.99 3.33
C ASP A 146 8.40 15.68 3.00
N ASP A 147 8.15 14.64 2.19
CA ASP A 147 6.81 14.22 1.79
C ASP A 147 6.23 13.10 2.69
N GLY A 148 7.04 12.50 3.57
CA GLY A 148 6.61 11.41 4.45
C GLY A 148 7.54 10.19 4.43
N TYR A 149 7.02 9.03 4.86
CA TYR A 149 7.80 7.79 4.90
C TYR A 149 7.82 7.12 3.53
N VAL A 150 9.00 6.79 3.05
CA VAL A 150 9.19 6.03 1.82
C VAL A 150 9.73 4.65 2.18
N LEU A 151 8.97 3.60 1.92
CA LEU A 151 9.43 2.23 2.07
C LEU A 151 10.23 1.82 0.83
N THR A 152 11.38 1.20 1.03
CA THR A 152 12.01 0.39 0.00
C THR A 152 11.56 -1.06 0.16
N ALA A 153 10.91 -1.60 -0.85
CA ALA A 153 10.48 -2.99 -0.89
C ALA A 153 11.06 -3.72 -2.11
N LYS A 154 11.17 -5.05 -2.06
CA LYS A 154 11.62 -5.87 -3.19
C LYS A 154 10.57 -6.89 -3.61
N SER A 155 10.50 -7.12 -4.92
CA SER A 155 9.85 -8.27 -5.54
C SER A 155 10.83 -8.87 -6.53
N ASP A 156 11.10 -10.16 -6.39
CA ASP A 156 12.14 -10.86 -7.15
C ASP A 156 13.50 -10.13 -7.08
N LYS A 157 14.00 -9.67 -8.24
CA LYS A 157 15.28 -8.95 -8.39
C LYS A 157 15.12 -7.43 -8.47
N LYS A 158 13.90 -6.91 -8.32
CA LYS A 158 13.58 -5.48 -8.48
C LYS A 158 13.27 -4.85 -7.13
N LYS A 159 13.74 -3.60 -6.98
CA LYS A 159 13.41 -2.75 -5.82
C LYS A 159 12.38 -1.71 -6.22
N TYR A 160 11.54 -1.35 -5.27
CA TYR A 160 10.45 -0.40 -5.42
C TYR A 160 10.47 0.59 -4.25
N GLU A 161 10.12 1.82 -4.55
CA GLU A 161 9.86 2.88 -3.58
C GLU A 161 8.34 3.01 -3.43
N ILE A 162 7.86 2.91 -2.20
CA ILE A 162 6.45 3.02 -1.83
C ILE A 162 6.31 4.24 -0.92
N TYR A 163 5.65 5.29 -1.42
CA TYR A 163 5.32 6.48 -0.62
C TYR A 163 4.16 6.10 0.30
N LEU A 164 4.46 5.76 1.55
CA LEU A 164 3.60 4.94 2.41
C LEU A 164 2.24 5.60 2.66
N GLN A 165 2.24 6.85 3.11
CA GLN A 165 1.02 7.60 3.40
C GLN A 165 0.14 7.72 2.15
N GLU A 166 0.71 8.20 1.04
CA GLU A 166 -0.01 8.45 -0.20
C GLU A 166 -0.50 7.17 -0.86
N ALA A 167 0.33 6.11 -0.88
CA ALA A 167 -0.05 4.82 -1.44
C ALA A 167 -1.20 4.18 -0.63
N ALA A 168 -1.18 4.32 0.70
CA ALA A 168 -2.26 3.81 1.54
C ALA A 168 -3.56 4.62 1.35
N ILE A 169 -3.48 5.95 1.26
CA ILE A 169 -4.64 6.82 0.99
C ILE A 169 -5.22 6.57 -0.40
N ALA A 170 -4.36 6.40 -1.41
CA ALA A 170 -4.78 6.10 -2.77
C ALA A 170 -5.28 4.66 -2.95
N GLY A 171 -5.07 3.78 -1.96
CA GLY A 171 -5.43 2.36 -2.03
C GLY A 171 -4.52 1.54 -2.94
N GLU A 172 -3.33 2.05 -3.28
CA GLU A 172 -2.36 1.34 -4.12
C GLU A 172 -1.66 0.20 -3.37
N VAL A 173 -1.65 0.27 -2.04
CA VAL A 173 -1.14 -0.80 -1.15
C VAL A 173 -2.16 -1.14 -0.10
N LYS A 174 -2.14 -2.38 0.39
CA LYS A 174 -2.82 -2.79 1.61
C LYS A 174 -1.76 -3.11 2.66
N LEU A 175 -1.88 -2.44 3.81
CA LEU A 175 -1.03 -2.60 4.97
C LEU A 175 -1.53 -3.72 5.88
#